data_AF-A0A7S2MKX5-F1
#
_entry.id   AF-A0A7S2MKX5-F1
#
_cell.length_a   1.000
_cell.length_b   1.000
_cell.length_c   1.000
_cell.angle_alpha   90.00
_cell.angle_beta   90.00
_cell.angle_gamma   90.00
#
_symmetry.space_group_name_H-M   'P 1'
#
loop_
_entity.id
_entity.type
_entity.pdbx_description
1 polymer ?
#
loop_
_entity_poly.entity_id
_entity_poly.type
_entity_poly.pdbx_seq_one_letter_code
_entity_poly.pdbx_strand_id
1 'polypeptide(L)'
;SAGNNGPALSTVIAPGGSLSATISVAAYVSPAMMNVQYSLPPTERQEVVSPQIAQSDGVTYTWSSVGPSKDGDFGVSLMAPGGAISPVPTWTLKRSQLMNGTSMSSPNAAGNVALLVSALKRDGVPTSVPRLRRALENSCLTIPSIGTLSQGRGLVQIAAAHEHYTKRVAQPWQDVRYKISVGGTRGIYLRQPFQTTSVTSHSCSVSPLLHEDHPLADCAAFQLPIRLRAVSGRGGNSTSADDTGCDWVTVAPKLLLHHGGRSFNVLVDPTGLEQGQVHVATIQGFVDDDGDDSGLVENDPLFEVPIVVVKPVPVTEPVVTLSACTHPGHFCRNFLTPPCGATWVDVLVKDKRSPNACSTTAASEEATSRLVVLHCIQLQPNL
;
A
#
# COMPACT_ATOMS: atom_id res chain seq x y z
N SER A 1 -1.59 -12.95 3.12
CA SER A 1 -2.01 -12.68 1.73
C SER A 1 -3.00 -11.52 1.69
N ALA A 2 -2.81 -10.54 0.81
CA ALA A 2 -3.72 -9.39 0.66
C ALA A 2 -5.02 -9.71 -0.11
N GLY A 3 -5.02 -10.77 -0.92
CA GLY A 3 -6.16 -11.21 -1.75
C GLY A 3 -5.93 -11.01 -3.25
N ASN A 4 -6.73 -11.67 -4.09
CA ASN A 4 -6.62 -11.63 -5.56
C ASN A 4 -7.84 -10.95 -6.24
N ASN A 5 -8.44 -9.95 -5.59
CA ASN A 5 -9.65 -9.27 -6.04
C ASN A 5 -9.36 -7.85 -6.58
N GLY A 6 -8.15 -7.55 -7.03
CA GLY A 6 -7.84 -6.27 -7.69
C GLY A 6 -8.53 -6.14 -9.06
N PRO A 7 -8.33 -5.03 -9.81
CA PRO A 7 -7.48 -3.88 -9.50
C PRO A 7 -8.21 -2.74 -8.77
N ALA A 8 -9.52 -2.85 -8.52
CA ALA A 8 -10.29 -1.81 -7.84
C ALA A 8 -9.82 -1.59 -6.38
N LEU A 9 -10.10 -0.41 -5.83
CA LEU A 9 -9.76 -0.09 -4.44
C LEU A 9 -10.66 -0.84 -3.46
N SER A 10 -10.20 -0.94 -2.21
CA SER A 10 -10.94 -1.58 -1.12
C SER A 10 -11.31 -3.04 -1.39
N THR A 11 -10.38 -3.74 -2.03
CA THR A 11 -10.51 -5.15 -2.43
C THR A 11 -9.73 -6.09 -1.54
N VAL A 12 -8.92 -5.55 -0.62
CA VAL A 12 -8.20 -6.34 0.39
C VAL A 12 -9.18 -7.15 1.23
N ILE A 13 -8.81 -8.41 1.48
CA ILE A 13 -9.68 -9.39 2.13
C ILE A 13 -9.30 -9.62 3.59
N ALA A 14 -10.25 -10.15 4.36
CA ALA A 14 -9.97 -10.69 5.68
C ALA A 14 -9.25 -12.06 5.58
N PRO A 15 -8.34 -12.38 6.52
CA PRO A 15 -7.87 -11.51 7.60
C PRO A 15 -6.77 -10.51 7.15
N GLY A 16 -6.17 -10.75 5.99
CA GLY A 16 -4.91 -10.13 5.55
C GLY A 16 -4.88 -8.61 5.66
N GLY A 17 -5.87 -7.92 5.10
CA GLY A 17 -5.96 -6.45 5.13
C GLY A 17 -6.96 -5.87 6.14
N SER A 18 -7.71 -6.72 6.84
CA SER A 18 -8.75 -6.26 7.79
C SER A 18 -8.27 -6.22 9.25
N LEU A 19 -7.09 -6.76 9.56
CA LEU A 19 -6.56 -6.83 10.92
C LEU A 19 -5.18 -6.17 11.02
N SER A 20 -4.96 -5.38 12.08
CA SER A 20 -3.65 -4.78 12.34
C SER A 20 -2.60 -5.75 12.85
N ALA A 21 -2.98 -6.98 13.24
CA ALA A 21 -2.06 -7.97 13.78
C ALA A 21 -1.33 -8.76 12.69
N THR A 22 -1.86 -8.77 11.47
CA THR A 22 -1.30 -9.52 10.34
C THR A 22 -0.40 -8.64 9.48
N ILE A 23 0.54 -9.28 8.77
CA ILE A 23 1.25 -8.66 7.65
C ILE A 23 0.51 -9.04 6.37
N SER A 24 -0.08 -8.05 5.72
CA SER A 24 -0.77 -8.21 4.45
C SER A 24 0.24 -8.11 3.32
N VAL A 25 0.29 -9.13 2.46
CA VAL A 25 1.31 -9.27 1.42
C VAL A 25 0.67 -9.21 0.04
N ALA A 26 1.06 -8.21 -0.75
CA ALA A 26 0.68 -8.05 -2.15
C ALA A 26 1.64 -8.80 -3.09
N ALA A 27 1.14 -9.15 -4.27
CA ALA A 27 1.85 -9.98 -5.23
C ALA A 27 2.63 -9.12 -6.23
N TYR A 28 3.95 -9.09 -6.06
CA TYR A 28 4.87 -8.40 -6.96
C TYR A 28 5.36 -9.33 -8.08
N VAL A 29 5.61 -8.77 -9.26
CA VAL A 29 6.21 -9.45 -10.41
C VAL A 29 7.30 -8.57 -11.03
N SER A 30 8.53 -9.09 -11.06
CA SER A 30 9.67 -8.41 -11.67
C SER A 30 9.74 -8.65 -13.19
N PRO A 31 10.46 -7.81 -13.95
CA PRO A 31 10.69 -8.06 -15.38
C PRO A 31 11.37 -9.41 -15.64
N ALA A 32 12.30 -9.83 -14.76
CA ALA A 32 12.94 -11.14 -14.85
C ALA A 32 11.95 -12.29 -14.66
N MET A 33 10.99 -12.16 -13.72
CA MET A 33 9.92 -13.15 -13.56
C MET A 33 9.02 -13.20 -14.79
N MET A 34 8.65 -12.05 -15.36
CA MET A 34 7.87 -11.98 -16.60
C MET A 34 8.57 -12.74 -17.74
N ASN A 35 9.86 -12.48 -17.92
CA ASN A 35 10.64 -13.11 -18.98
C ASN A 35 10.78 -14.63 -18.77
N VAL A 36 11.27 -15.04 -17.60
CA VAL A 36 11.67 -16.44 -17.37
C VAL A 36 10.47 -17.32 -17.02
N GLN A 37 9.58 -16.85 -16.14
CA GLN A 37 8.46 -17.67 -15.66
C GLN A 37 7.29 -17.67 -16.66
N TYR A 38 7.06 -16.56 -17.35
CA TYR A 38 5.92 -16.43 -18.29
C TYR A 38 6.34 -16.46 -19.76
N SER A 39 7.62 -16.68 -20.05
CA SER A 39 8.16 -16.72 -21.41
C SER A 39 7.80 -15.46 -22.21
N LEU A 40 7.65 -14.31 -21.54
CA LEU A 40 7.35 -13.06 -22.20
C LEU A 40 8.62 -12.52 -22.86
N PRO A 41 8.55 -12.10 -24.14
CA PRO A 41 9.71 -11.55 -24.82
C PRO A 41 10.22 -10.30 -24.09
N PRO A 42 11.54 -10.03 -24.10
CA PRO A 42 12.11 -8.85 -23.46
C PRO A 42 11.42 -7.58 -23.96
N THR A 43 11.09 -6.71 -23.02
CA THR A 43 10.33 -5.48 -23.26
C THR A 43 11.05 -4.52 -24.22
N GLU A 44 12.38 -4.61 -24.32
CA GLU A 44 13.25 -3.81 -25.20
C GLU A 44 12.94 -3.96 -26.70
N ARG A 45 12.35 -5.09 -27.14
CA ARG A 45 11.93 -5.30 -28.54
C ARG A 45 10.45 -5.05 -28.77
N GLN A 46 9.69 -4.70 -27.73
CA GLN A 46 8.29 -4.33 -27.87
C GLN A 46 8.20 -2.79 -27.96
N GLU A 47 8.33 -2.25 -29.18
CA GLU A 47 8.10 -0.82 -29.50
C GLU A 47 6.71 -0.31 -29.06
N VAL A 48 5.82 -1.20 -28.61
CA VAL A 48 4.43 -0.95 -28.22
C VAL A 48 4.21 -1.00 -26.70
N VAL A 49 5.21 -1.39 -25.90
CA VAL A 49 5.11 -1.26 -24.44
C VAL A 49 5.56 0.14 -24.06
N SER A 50 4.73 0.86 -23.29
CA SER A 50 5.08 2.23 -22.91
C SER A 50 6.47 2.25 -22.25
N PRO A 51 7.29 3.29 -22.48
CA PRO A 51 8.62 3.41 -21.88
C PRO A 51 8.62 3.25 -20.35
N GLN A 52 7.45 3.44 -19.72
CA GLN A 52 7.25 3.31 -18.27
C GLN A 52 7.33 1.86 -17.76
N ILE A 53 6.99 0.83 -18.55
CA ILE A 53 7.19 -0.58 -18.12
C ILE A 53 8.58 -1.09 -18.47
N ALA A 54 9.10 -0.73 -19.64
CA ALA A 54 10.43 -1.15 -20.08
C ALA A 54 11.54 -0.65 -19.13
N GLN A 55 11.29 0.46 -18.41
CA GLN A 55 12.18 1.01 -17.37
C GLN A 55 11.69 0.77 -15.94
N SER A 56 10.59 0.03 -15.73
CA SER A 56 10.07 -0.21 -14.37
C SER A 56 10.85 -1.32 -13.67
N ASP A 57 11.17 -1.12 -12.40
CA ASP A 57 11.68 -2.17 -11.49
C ASP A 57 10.60 -3.23 -11.12
N GLY A 58 9.60 -3.43 -11.99
CA GLY A 58 8.48 -4.34 -11.83
C GLY A 58 7.15 -3.67 -11.47
N VAL A 59 6.11 -4.52 -11.33
CA VAL A 59 4.73 -4.11 -11.05
C VAL A 59 4.06 -5.11 -10.09
N THR A 60 2.87 -4.79 -9.59
CA THR A 60 1.99 -5.79 -8.97
C THR A 60 1.24 -6.57 -10.04
N TYR A 61 0.92 -7.84 -9.79
CA TYR A 61 -0.11 -8.52 -10.59
C TYR A 61 -1.39 -7.69 -10.59
N THR A 62 -2.04 -7.56 -11.75
CA THR A 62 -3.19 -6.64 -11.93
C THR A 62 -4.39 -7.01 -11.05
N TRP A 63 -4.54 -8.28 -10.70
CA TRP A 63 -5.56 -8.78 -9.77
C TRP A 63 -5.11 -8.82 -8.31
N SER A 64 -3.88 -8.40 -7.97
CA SER A 64 -3.51 -8.24 -6.55
C SER A 64 -4.43 -7.21 -5.91
N SER A 65 -5.00 -7.54 -4.76
CA SER A 65 -5.94 -6.65 -4.08
C SER A 65 -5.25 -5.36 -3.64
N VAL A 66 -6.02 -4.29 -3.61
CA VAL A 66 -5.54 -2.93 -3.38
C VAL A 66 -6.32 -2.30 -2.25
N GLY A 67 -5.60 -1.54 -1.42
CA GLY A 67 -6.19 -0.73 -0.37
C GLY A 67 -7.07 0.43 -0.89
N PRO A 68 -7.51 1.32 0.00
CA PRO A 68 -7.50 1.14 1.46
C PRO A 68 -8.53 0.09 1.88
N SER A 69 -8.35 -0.52 3.04
CA SER A 69 -9.38 -1.29 3.73
C SER A 69 -10.61 -0.43 4.02
N LYS A 70 -11.77 -1.06 4.23
CA LYS A 70 -13.04 -0.36 4.46
C LYS A 70 -13.02 0.56 5.70
N ASP A 71 -12.14 0.27 6.66
CA ASP A 71 -11.91 1.03 7.90
C ASP A 71 -10.76 2.04 7.77
N GLY A 72 -10.35 2.36 6.54
CA GLY A 72 -9.39 3.42 6.22
C GLY A 72 -7.92 3.07 6.44
N ASP A 73 -7.61 1.86 6.90
CA ASP A 73 -6.22 1.36 6.85
C ASP A 73 -5.76 1.21 5.39
N PHE A 74 -4.45 1.26 5.12
CA PHE A 74 -3.95 0.97 3.77
C PHE A 74 -4.20 -0.48 3.35
N GLY A 75 -4.31 -1.40 4.31
CA GLY A 75 -4.69 -2.80 4.08
C GLY A 75 -3.60 -3.68 3.48
N VAL A 76 -2.70 -3.15 2.65
CA VAL A 76 -1.46 -3.82 2.21
C VAL A 76 -0.31 -3.35 3.11
N SER A 77 0.42 -4.30 3.71
CA SER A 77 1.57 -3.99 4.56
C SER A 77 2.85 -3.90 3.73
N LEU A 78 3.12 -4.91 2.90
CA LEU A 78 4.31 -5.00 2.04
C LEU A 78 4.05 -5.88 0.80
N MET A 79 5.05 -5.99 -0.08
CA MET A 79 5.06 -6.86 -1.24
C MET A 79 6.11 -7.96 -1.13
N ALA A 80 5.84 -9.08 -1.78
CA ALA A 80 6.82 -10.12 -2.07
C ALA A 80 6.56 -10.73 -3.46
N PRO A 81 7.53 -11.41 -4.07
CA PRO A 81 7.35 -12.09 -5.35
C PRO A 81 6.13 -13.03 -5.34
N GLY A 82 5.20 -12.79 -6.25
CA GLY A 82 3.92 -13.48 -6.34
C GLY A 82 3.90 -14.68 -7.29
N GLY A 83 4.95 -14.92 -8.06
CA GLY A 83 5.10 -16.08 -8.95
C GLY A 83 6.08 -17.09 -8.37
N ALA A 84 5.71 -18.37 -8.34
CA ALA A 84 6.52 -19.44 -7.77
C ALA A 84 6.38 -20.75 -8.54
N ILE A 85 7.51 -21.45 -8.74
CA ILE A 85 7.51 -22.85 -9.18
C ILE A 85 7.33 -23.72 -7.94
N SER A 86 6.11 -24.19 -7.73
CA SER A 86 5.72 -24.91 -6.52
C SER A 86 5.68 -26.41 -6.76
N PRO A 87 6.10 -27.25 -5.80
CA PRO A 87 5.92 -28.69 -5.90
C PRO A 87 4.43 -29.01 -5.90
N VAL A 88 4.03 -30.00 -6.69
CA VAL A 88 2.64 -30.46 -6.78
C VAL A 88 2.57 -31.96 -6.49
N PRO A 89 1.43 -32.48 -5.99
CA PRO A 89 1.28 -33.90 -5.72
C PRO A 89 1.56 -34.76 -6.95
N THR A 90 2.17 -35.93 -6.75
CA THR A 90 2.59 -36.83 -7.84
C THR A 90 1.46 -37.33 -8.71
N TRP A 91 0.23 -37.39 -8.19
CA TRP A 91 -0.97 -37.76 -8.96
C TRP A 91 -1.30 -36.75 -10.07
N THR A 92 -0.75 -35.53 -10.01
CA THR A 92 -0.85 -34.53 -11.10
C THR A 92 0.08 -34.84 -12.28
N LEU A 93 0.88 -35.91 -12.19
CA LEU A 93 1.88 -36.34 -13.18
C LEU A 93 2.93 -35.26 -13.51
N LYS A 94 3.13 -34.30 -12.60
CA LYS A 94 4.12 -33.23 -12.68
C LYS A 94 4.90 -33.17 -11.38
N ARG A 95 6.18 -32.77 -11.44
CA ARG A 95 7.00 -32.54 -10.23
C ARG A 95 6.74 -31.17 -9.62
N SER A 96 6.43 -30.19 -10.45
CA SER A 96 6.18 -28.81 -10.04
C SER A 96 5.27 -28.11 -11.04
N GLN A 97 4.73 -26.99 -10.62
CA GLN A 97 3.88 -26.13 -11.43
C GLN A 97 4.18 -24.66 -11.12
N LEU A 98 4.18 -23.82 -12.16
CA LEU A 98 4.15 -22.38 -11.97
C LEU A 98 2.77 -21.96 -11.45
N MET A 99 2.74 -21.35 -10.27
CA MET A 99 1.56 -20.79 -9.64
C MET A 99 1.81 -19.32 -9.34
N ASN A 100 0.73 -18.53 -9.28
CA ASN A 100 0.83 -17.12 -8.98
C ASN A 100 -0.31 -16.59 -8.10
N GLY A 101 -0.04 -15.43 -7.54
CA GLY A 101 -0.99 -14.65 -6.76
C GLY A 101 -0.49 -14.35 -5.36
N THR A 102 -1.33 -13.66 -4.61
CA THR A 102 -1.01 -13.27 -3.24
C THR A 102 -0.80 -14.49 -2.32
N SER A 103 -1.40 -15.63 -2.67
CA SER A 103 -1.17 -16.95 -2.05
C SER A 103 0.26 -17.48 -2.21
N MET A 104 1.02 -17.03 -3.21
CA MET A 104 2.44 -17.39 -3.40
C MET A 104 3.36 -16.31 -2.81
N SER A 105 2.95 -15.03 -2.86
CA SER A 105 3.71 -13.96 -2.18
C SER A 105 3.73 -14.10 -0.66
N SER A 106 2.62 -14.55 -0.06
CA SER A 106 2.50 -14.70 1.40
C SER A 106 3.49 -15.72 1.99
N PRO A 107 3.65 -16.95 1.47
CA PRO A 107 4.67 -17.88 1.95
C PRO A 107 6.10 -17.42 1.58
N ASN A 108 6.29 -16.70 0.47
CA ASN A 108 7.59 -16.09 0.16
C ASN A 108 8.00 -15.09 1.25
N ALA A 109 7.10 -14.16 1.62
CA ALA A 109 7.33 -13.23 2.73
C ALA A 109 7.54 -13.97 4.06
N ALA A 110 6.76 -15.02 4.35
CA ALA A 110 6.93 -15.80 5.57
C ALA A 110 8.30 -16.47 5.67
N GLY A 111 8.82 -17.03 4.57
CA GLY A 111 10.16 -17.59 4.49
C GLY A 111 11.25 -16.53 4.73
N ASN A 112 11.08 -15.34 4.14
CA ASN A 112 11.95 -14.19 4.38
C ASN A 112 11.98 -13.78 5.87
N VAL A 113 10.83 -13.70 6.53
CA VAL A 113 10.74 -13.41 7.97
C VAL A 113 11.39 -14.54 8.80
N ALA A 114 11.25 -15.80 8.39
CA ALA A 114 11.90 -16.91 9.07
C ALA A 114 13.44 -16.82 9.02
N LEU A 115 14.01 -16.36 7.89
CA LEU A 115 15.44 -16.10 7.77
C LEU A 115 15.89 -14.97 8.71
N LEU A 116 15.14 -13.87 8.79
CA LEU A 116 15.43 -12.78 9.72
C LEU A 116 15.43 -13.25 11.17
N VAL A 117 14.39 -13.98 11.60
CA VAL A 117 14.32 -14.54 12.96
C VAL A 117 15.46 -15.51 13.23
N SER A 118 15.86 -16.32 12.23
CA SER A 118 16.98 -17.25 12.36
C SER A 118 18.31 -16.52 12.55
N ALA A 119 18.55 -15.44 11.81
CA ALA A 119 19.73 -14.59 11.97
C ALA A 119 19.77 -13.95 13.36
N LEU A 120 18.67 -13.37 13.83
CA LEU A 120 18.59 -12.76 15.17
C LEU A 120 18.87 -13.77 16.28
N LYS A 121 18.33 -14.99 16.17
CA LYS A 121 18.61 -16.07 17.14
C LYS A 121 20.07 -16.50 17.14
N ARG A 122 20.68 -16.63 15.96
CA ARG A 122 22.12 -16.95 15.83
C ARG A 122 22.99 -15.86 16.48
N ASP A 123 22.60 -14.60 16.31
CA ASP A 123 23.34 -13.45 16.82
C ASP A 123 23.06 -13.18 18.32
N GLY A 124 22.22 -14.00 18.97
CA GLY A 124 21.88 -13.88 20.38
C GLY A 124 21.00 -12.66 20.71
N VAL A 125 20.36 -12.05 19.71
CA VAL A 125 19.52 -10.86 19.89
C VAL A 125 18.09 -11.28 20.24
N PRO A 126 17.50 -10.79 21.36
CA PRO A 126 16.12 -11.08 21.72
C PRO A 126 15.13 -10.65 20.63
N THR A 127 14.20 -11.55 20.30
CA THR A 127 13.18 -11.31 19.28
C THR A 127 11.96 -10.63 19.89
N SER A 128 11.53 -9.54 19.29
CA SER A 128 10.35 -8.76 19.67
C SER A 128 9.47 -8.57 18.45
N VAL A 129 8.20 -8.95 18.53
CA VAL A 129 7.26 -8.88 17.40
C VAL A 129 7.02 -7.44 16.92
N PRO A 130 6.80 -6.44 17.80
CA PRO A 130 6.64 -5.05 17.37
C PRO A 130 7.88 -4.51 16.66
N ARG A 131 9.08 -4.79 17.20
CA ARG A 131 10.34 -4.37 16.60
C ARG A 131 10.60 -5.07 15.27
N LEU A 132 10.30 -6.37 15.18
CA LEU A 132 10.44 -7.16 13.96
C LEU A 132 9.55 -6.60 12.85
N ARG A 133 8.29 -6.29 13.17
CA ARG A 133 7.36 -5.69 12.23
C ARG A 133 7.86 -4.33 11.74
N ARG A 134 8.29 -3.46 12.66
CA ARG A 134 8.81 -2.13 12.32
C ARG A 134 10.04 -2.21 11.41
N ALA A 135 10.99 -3.08 11.74
CA ALA A 135 12.17 -3.30 10.92
C ALA A 135 11.82 -3.77 9.51
N LEU A 136 10.90 -4.74 9.38
CA LEU A 136 10.43 -5.20 8.08
C LEU A 136 9.73 -4.10 7.27
N GLU A 137 8.82 -3.36 7.91
CA GLU A 137 8.01 -2.33 7.25
C GLU A 137 8.85 -1.11 6.85
N ASN A 138 9.81 -0.70 7.66
CA ASN A 138 10.63 0.51 7.40
C ASN A 138 11.87 0.22 6.56
N SER A 139 12.25 -1.05 6.35
CA SER A 139 13.37 -1.43 5.47
C SER A 139 12.94 -1.83 4.05
N CYS A 140 11.64 -1.82 3.74
CA CYS A 140 11.13 -2.22 2.44
C CYS A 140 11.63 -1.29 1.32
N LEU A 141 11.88 -1.87 0.14
CA LEU A 141 12.21 -1.12 -1.07
C LEU A 141 10.92 -0.61 -1.73
N THR A 142 10.72 0.70 -1.70
CA THR A 142 9.59 1.33 -2.43
C THR A 142 9.87 1.28 -3.94
N ILE A 143 8.87 0.84 -4.71
CA ILE A 143 8.94 0.81 -6.17
C ILE A 143 8.15 2.01 -6.72
N PRO A 144 8.79 3.02 -7.33
CA PRO A 144 8.12 4.27 -7.73
C PRO A 144 6.96 4.09 -8.72
N SER A 145 7.02 3.05 -9.57
CA SER A 145 5.97 2.73 -10.54
C SER A 145 4.68 2.19 -9.92
N ILE A 146 4.67 1.83 -8.63
CA ILE A 146 3.54 1.19 -7.97
C ILE A 146 2.94 2.15 -6.94
N GLY A 147 1.62 2.37 -6.97
CA GLY A 147 0.96 3.23 -5.99
C GLY A 147 1.02 2.66 -4.56
N THR A 148 1.08 3.54 -3.55
CA THR A 148 1.15 3.18 -2.11
C THR A 148 0.09 2.17 -1.68
N LEU A 149 -1.15 2.30 -2.15
CA LEU A 149 -2.26 1.39 -1.78
C LEU A 149 -2.09 -0.03 -2.34
N SER A 150 -1.25 -0.21 -3.37
CA SER A 150 -0.97 -1.51 -3.98
C SER A 150 0.28 -2.16 -3.38
N GLN A 151 1.30 -1.37 -3.02
CA GLN A 151 2.56 -1.90 -2.49
C GLN A 151 2.69 -1.88 -0.96
N GLY A 152 1.86 -1.12 -0.26
CA GLY A 152 2.07 -0.86 1.16
C GLY A 152 3.39 -0.11 1.38
N ARG A 153 4.31 -0.74 2.12
CA ARG A 153 5.67 -0.25 2.38
C ARG A 153 6.67 -0.54 1.27
N GLY A 154 6.32 -1.37 0.30
CA GLY A 154 7.23 -1.78 -0.77
C GLY A 154 7.65 -3.24 -0.67
N LEU A 155 8.69 -3.61 -1.43
CA LEU A 155 9.20 -4.97 -1.54
C LEU A 155 10.08 -5.33 -0.34
N VAL A 156 9.83 -6.50 0.27
CA VAL A 156 10.57 -6.98 1.45
C VAL A 156 12.09 -7.05 1.21
N GLN A 157 12.88 -6.52 2.15
CA GLN A 157 14.35 -6.52 2.14
C GLN A 157 14.91 -7.05 3.47
N ILE A 158 15.32 -8.32 3.51
CA ILE A 158 15.69 -8.99 4.78
C ILE A 158 17.05 -8.54 5.32
N ALA A 159 18.04 -8.29 4.47
CA ALA A 159 19.33 -7.78 4.92
C ALA A 159 19.19 -6.41 5.58
N ALA A 160 18.47 -5.48 4.92
CA ALA A 160 18.18 -4.16 5.47
C ALA A 160 17.31 -4.24 6.73
N ALA A 161 16.37 -5.18 6.81
CA ALA A 161 15.56 -5.39 8.02
C ALA A 161 16.42 -5.88 9.20
N HIS A 162 17.39 -6.76 8.97
CA HIS A 162 18.32 -7.24 10.00
C HIS A 162 19.23 -6.11 10.49
N GLU A 163 19.78 -5.31 9.57
CA GLU A 163 20.56 -4.12 9.91
C GLU A 163 19.71 -3.13 10.72
N HIS A 164 18.50 -2.80 10.26
CA HIS A 164 17.58 -1.90 10.97
C HIS A 164 17.27 -2.40 12.39
N TYR A 165 16.98 -3.69 12.54
CA TYR A 165 16.66 -4.31 13.82
C TYR A 165 17.85 -4.31 14.80
N THR A 166 19.09 -4.42 14.30
CA THR A 166 20.30 -4.53 15.12
C THR A 166 21.01 -3.19 15.36
N LYS A 167 20.82 -2.20 14.48
CA LYS A 167 21.46 -0.88 14.53
C LYS A 167 21.13 -0.13 15.83
N ARG A 168 19.97 -0.38 16.43
CA ARG A 168 19.54 0.31 17.65
C ARG A 168 19.59 -0.64 18.85
N VAL A 169 20.24 -0.19 19.93
CA VAL A 169 20.09 -0.80 21.26
C VAL A 169 18.59 -0.91 21.55
N ALA A 170 18.16 -2.00 22.20
CA ALA A 170 16.76 -2.21 22.56
C ALA A 170 16.28 -1.07 23.48
N GLN A 171 15.82 0.02 22.88
CA GLN A 171 15.22 1.12 23.58
C GLN A 171 13.81 0.67 24.01
N PRO A 172 13.33 1.05 25.21
CA PRO A 172 12.04 0.58 25.73
C PRO A 172 10.86 0.80 24.76
N TRP A 173 10.89 1.86 23.95
CA TRP A 173 9.85 2.18 22.96
C TRP A 173 9.91 1.38 21.66
N GLN A 174 10.99 0.63 21.42
CA GLN A 174 11.14 -0.19 20.20
C GLN A 174 10.34 -1.48 20.26
N ASP A 175 10.20 -2.03 21.45
CA ASP A 175 9.47 -3.28 21.68
C ASP A 175 7.98 -3.06 21.99
N VAL A 176 7.49 -1.84 21.74
CA VAL A 176 6.11 -1.45 21.93
C VAL A 176 5.37 -1.40 20.60
N ARG A 177 4.15 -1.96 20.60
CA ARG A 177 3.21 -1.82 19.48
C ARG A 177 2.34 -0.60 19.69
N TYR A 178 2.29 0.30 18.71
CA TYR A 178 1.40 1.46 18.76
C TYR A 178 0.09 1.14 18.06
N LYS A 179 -1.02 1.15 18.82
CA LYS A 179 -2.38 0.99 18.27
C LYS A 179 -2.89 2.36 17.85
N ILE A 180 -3.29 2.45 16.58
CA ILE A 180 -3.92 3.62 15.99
C ILE A 180 -5.43 3.41 15.94
N SER A 181 -6.19 4.43 16.34
CA SER A 181 -7.63 4.46 16.09
C SER A 181 -8.10 5.87 15.73
N VAL A 182 -8.96 5.95 14.72
CA VAL A 182 -9.59 7.18 14.25
C VAL A 182 -11.09 7.03 14.39
N GLY A 183 -11.69 7.56 15.46
CA GLY A 183 -13.13 7.39 15.71
C GLY A 183 -13.62 5.93 15.68
N GLY A 184 -12.77 4.97 16.09
CA GLY A 184 -13.08 3.53 16.07
C GLY A 184 -12.62 2.77 14.81
N THR A 185 -12.17 3.47 13.77
CA THR A 185 -11.55 2.85 12.58
C THR A 185 -10.02 2.87 12.67
N ARG A 186 -9.31 2.42 11.63
CA ARG A 186 -7.84 2.34 11.59
C ARG A 186 -7.17 3.45 10.77
N GLY A 187 -7.94 4.22 10.02
CA GLY A 187 -7.47 5.38 9.26
C GLY A 187 -8.60 6.27 8.77
N ILE A 188 -8.25 7.39 8.16
CA ILE A 188 -9.20 8.35 7.58
C ILE A 188 -9.45 7.96 6.13
N TYR A 189 -10.71 7.65 5.79
CA TYR A 189 -11.10 7.33 4.42
C TYR A 189 -12.30 8.16 3.98
N LEU A 190 -12.04 9.19 3.16
CA LEU A 190 -13.05 10.09 2.62
C LEU A 190 -13.32 9.71 1.17
N ARG A 191 -14.59 9.45 0.83
CA ARG A 191 -14.96 9.03 -0.53
C ARG A 191 -16.34 9.49 -0.99
N GLN A 192 -17.19 9.89 -0.04
CA GLN A 192 -18.52 10.40 -0.37
C GLN A 192 -18.40 11.86 -0.82
N PRO A 193 -19.22 12.34 -1.77
CA PRO A 193 -19.15 13.72 -2.26
C PRO A 193 -19.21 14.78 -1.16
N PHE A 194 -20.05 14.57 -0.14
CA PHE A 194 -20.17 15.48 1.00
C PHE A 194 -18.93 15.49 1.91
N GLN A 195 -18.12 14.42 1.89
CA GLN A 195 -16.87 14.35 2.65
C GLN A 195 -15.72 15.06 1.93
N THR A 196 -15.82 15.28 0.62
CA THR A 196 -14.74 15.82 -0.22
C THR A 196 -14.95 17.28 -0.62
N THR A 197 -15.97 17.94 -0.07
CA THR A 197 -16.37 19.32 -0.42
C THR A 197 -16.19 20.32 0.72
N SER A 198 -15.78 19.86 1.89
CA SER A 198 -15.50 20.71 3.05
C SER A 198 -14.34 20.16 3.86
N VAL A 199 -13.69 21.03 4.64
CA VAL A 199 -12.70 20.63 5.63
C VAL A 199 -13.37 19.74 6.68
N THR A 200 -12.73 18.63 7.04
CA THR A 200 -13.22 17.71 8.08
C THR A 200 -12.19 17.55 9.19
N SER A 201 -12.67 17.40 10.43
CA SER A 201 -11.83 17.16 11.60
C SER A 201 -12.01 15.74 12.11
N HIS A 202 -10.91 15.05 12.35
CA HIS A 202 -10.87 13.65 12.80
C HIS A 202 -10.09 13.53 14.10
N SER A 203 -10.67 12.90 15.11
CA SER A 203 -9.99 12.59 16.37
C SER A 203 -9.22 11.29 16.24
N CYS A 204 -7.90 11.39 16.19
CA CYS A 204 -6.96 10.28 16.14
C CYS A 204 -6.45 9.97 17.55
N SER A 205 -6.27 8.69 17.86
CA SER A 205 -5.69 8.23 19.12
C SER A 205 -4.57 7.24 18.85
N VAL A 206 -3.51 7.34 19.65
CA VAL A 206 -2.36 6.44 19.64
C VAL A 206 -2.22 5.88 21.04
N SER A 207 -2.22 4.56 21.16
CA SER A 207 -2.05 3.86 22.43
C SER A 207 -0.89 2.88 22.35
N PRO A 208 0.15 3.01 23.20
CA PRO A 208 1.18 1.99 23.31
C PRO A 208 0.56 0.72 23.93
N LEU A 209 0.79 -0.42 23.30
CA LEU A 209 0.41 -1.74 23.79
C LEU A 209 1.68 -2.42 24.28
N LEU A 210 1.89 -2.35 25.60
CA LEU A 210 2.91 -3.13 26.30
C LEU A 210 2.34 -4.51 26.66
N HIS A 211 3.22 -5.49 26.86
CA HIS A 211 2.81 -6.81 27.33
C HIS A 211 2.15 -6.72 28.71
N GLU A 212 1.20 -7.60 29.03
CA GLU A 212 0.51 -7.60 30.34
C GLU A 212 1.49 -7.83 31.50
N ASP A 213 2.56 -8.59 31.24
CA ASP A 213 3.64 -8.86 32.22
C ASP A 213 4.67 -7.72 32.33
N HIS A 214 4.49 -6.60 31.64
CA HIS A 214 5.45 -5.49 31.71
C HIS A 214 5.40 -4.85 33.12
N PRO A 215 6.55 -4.57 33.77
CA PRO A 215 6.56 -3.99 35.11
C PRO A 215 5.73 -2.71 35.20
N LEU A 216 4.86 -2.63 36.21
CA LEU A 216 3.96 -1.48 36.41
C LEU A 216 4.72 -0.16 36.60
N ALA A 217 5.92 -0.22 37.19
CA ALA A 217 6.80 0.95 37.33
C ALA A 217 7.21 1.51 35.97
N ASP A 218 7.56 0.63 35.01
CA ASP A 218 7.94 1.03 33.65
C ASP A 218 6.73 1.55 32.87
N CYS A 219 5.55 0.93 33.06
CA CYS A 219 4.30 1.42 32.49
C CYS A 219 3.97 2.83 33.00
N ALA A 220 4.14 3.08 34.30
CA ALA A 220 3.91 4.41 34.89
C ALA A 220 4.93 5.45 34.43
N ALA A 221 6.19 5.03 34.22
CA ALA A 221 7.27 5.88 33.73
C ALA A 221 7.23 6.09 32.21
N PHE A 222 6.41 5.34 31.46
CA PHE A 222 6.34 5.44 30.01
C PHE A 222 5.83 6.82 29.59
N GLN A 223 6.76 7.61 29.06
CA GLN A 223 6.52 8.92 28.48
C GLN A 223 7.45 9.09 27.29
N LEU A 224 6.88 9.39 26.13
CA LEU A 224 7.63 9.51 24.89
C LEU A 224 7.18 10.77 24.16
N PRO A 225 8.05 11.79 24.02
CA PRO A 225 7.75 12.93 23.18
C PRO A 225 7.83 12.48 21.71
N ILE A 226 6.80 12.83 20.93
CA ILE A 226 6.63 12.41 19.54
C ILE A 226 6.51 13.65 18.67
N ARG A 227 7.24 13.68 17.55
CA ARG A 227 6.99 14.62 16.45
C ARG A 227 6.06 13.98 15.43
N LEU A 228 5.07 14.75 14.98
CA LEU A 228 4.13 14.34 13.96
C LEU A 228 4.40 15.11 12.67
N ARG A 229 4.41 14.39 11.55
CA ARG A 229 4.56 14.97 10.22
C ARG A 229 3.54 14.36 9.26
N ALA A 230 2.78 15.18 8.57
CA ALA A 230 1.96 14.72 7.44
C ALA A 230 2.83 14.65 6.18
N VAL A 231 2.71 13.59 5.39
CA VAL A 231 3.42 13.41 4.11
C VAL A 231 2.48 12.85 3.06
N SER A 232 2.67 13.24 1.80
CA SER A 232 1.92 12.67 0.68
C SER A 232 2.51 11.31 0.28
N GLY A 233 1.64 10.30 0.16
CA GLY A 233 2.04 8.92 -0.10
C GLY A 233 2.81 8.26 1.07
N ARG A 234 3.68 7.30 0.72
CA ARG A 234 4.57 6.56 1.65
C ARG A 234 6.05 6.56 1.23
N GLY A 235 6.41 7.24 0.13
CA GLY A 235 7.68 7.04 -0.56
C GLY A 235 8.29 8.28 -1.20
N GLY A 236 8.06 9.47 -0.63
CA GLY A 236 8.83 10.63 -1.04
C GLY A 236 10.29 10.45 -0.63
N ASN A 237 11.21 10.48 -1.60
CA ASN A 237 12.64 10.70 -1.38
C ASN A 237 12.92 12.15 -0.97
N SER A 238 12.02 12.73 -0.15
CA SER A 238 12.18 14.10 0.29
C SER A 238 13.42 14.14 1.20
N THR A 239 14.46 14.78 0.68
CA THR A 239 15.74 14.96 1.37
C THR A 239 15.68 16.09 2.40
N SER A 240 14.54 16.77 2.51
CA SER A 240 14.31 17.82 3.51
C SER A 240 13.12 17.47 4.40
N ALA A 241 13.23 17.76 5.70
CA ALA A 241 12.14 17.54 6.65
C ALA A 241 10.88 18.37 6.32
N ASP A 242 11.04 19.43 5.52
CA ASP A 242 10.02 20.44 5.20
C ASP A 242 9.26 20.17 3.89
N ASP A 243 9.82 19.42 2.93
CA ASP A 243 9.13 19.11 1.67
C ASP A 243 8.29 17.84 1.82
N THR A 244 7.12 18.00 2.42
CA THR A 244 6.18 16.90 2.70
C THR A 244 5.19 16.63 1.57
N GLY A 245 5.08 17.56 0.62
CA GLY A 245 4.10 17.53 -0.47
C GLY A 245 2.64 17.41 -0.01
N CYS A 246 2.31 17.72 1.26
CA CYS A 246 1.01 17.47 1.88
C CYS A 246 0.48 18.70 2.64
N ASP A 247 0.00 19.68 1.90
CA ASP A 247 -0.62 20.91 2.40
C ASP A 247 -2.08 20.73 2.85
N TRP A 248 -2.77 19.75 2.27
CA TRP A 248 -4.18 19.45 2.54
C TRP A 248 -4.44 18.64 3.83
N VAL A 249 -3.41 18.31 4.61
CA VAL A 249 -3.52 17.67 5.93
C VAL A 249 -2.82 18.51 6.98
N THR A 250 -3.53 18.86 8.04
CA THR A 250 -2.97 19.61 9.18
C THR A 250 -3.03 18.77 10.45
N VAL A 251 -1.91 18.72 11.17
CA VAL A 251 -1.76 18.02 12.45
C VAL A 251 -0.87 18.83 13.40
N ALA A 252 -1.04 18.65 14.71
CA ALA A 252 -0.14 19.25 15.70
C ALA A 252 1.29 18.72 15.51
N PRO A 253 2.34 19.55 15.63
CA PRO A 253 3.71 19.14 15.32
C PRO A 253 4.32 18.21 16.38
N LYS A 254 3.81 18.26 17.62
CA LYS A 254 4.32 17.48 18.74
C LYS A 254 3.17 16.87 19.57
N LEU A 255 3.45 15.71 20.14
CA LEU A 255 2.55 14.94 20.98
C LEU A 255 3.35 14.31 22.11
N LEU A 256 2.92 14.48 23.35
CA LEU A 256 3.48 13.71 24.47
C LEU A 256 2.66 12.44 24.66
N LEU A 257 3.26 11.28 24.37
CA LEU A 257 2.62 9.98 24.46
C LEU A 257 2.91 9.33 25.82
N HIS A 258 1.87 8.97 26.55
CA HIS A 258 1.95 8.22 27.80
C HIS A 258 1.40 6.80 27.63
N HIS A 259 1.57 5.94 28.64
CA HIS A 259 1.07 4.56 28.63
C HIS A 259 -0.44 4.46 28.31
N GLY A 260 -1.27 5.35 28.87
CA GLY A 260 -2.71 5.39 28.60
C GLY A 260 -3.09 5.80 27.17
N GLY A 261 -2.10 6.15 26.34
CA GLY A 261 -2.28 6.71 25.02
C GLY A 261 -2.59 8.20 25.03
N ARG A 262 -2.71 8.77 23.83
CA ARG A 262 -2.99 10.18 23.63
C ARG A 262 -3.82 10.39 22.37
N SER A 263 -4.79 11.30 22.46
CA SER A 263 -5.58 11.74 21.31
C SER A 263 -5.10 13.09 20.79
N PHE A 264 -5.21 13.28 19.48
CA PHE A 264 -4.97 14.53 18.78
C PHE A 264 -5.92 14.67 17.59
N ASN A 265 -6.17 15.91 17.16
CA ASN A 265 -7.04 16.19 16.03
C ASN A 265 -6.23 16.31 14.74
N VAL A 266 -6.82 15.84 13.65
CA VAL A 266 -6.31 15.96 12.29
C VAL A 266 -7.35 16.70 11.46
N LEU A 267 -6.93 17.75 10.76
CA LEU A 267 -7.76 18.44 9.78
C LEU A 267 -7.39 17.93 8.38
N VAL A 268 -8.41 17.60 7.60
CA VAL A 268 -8.24 17.16 6.20
C VAL A 268 -9.05 18.11 5.33
N ASP A 269 -8.37 18.80 4.41
CA ASP A 269 -8.96 19.73 3.44
C ASP A 269 -8.94 19.14 2.01
N PRO A 270 -9.99 18.42 1.60
CA PRO A 270 -10.06 17.83 0.27
C PRO A 270 -10.52 18.82 -0.81
N THR A 271 -10.78 20.08 -0.49
CA THR A 271 -11.46 21.03 -1.39
C THR A 271 -10.62 21.36 -2.63
N GLY A 272 -9.31 21.51 -2.46
CA GLY A 272 -8.35 21.80 -3.53
C GLY A 272 -7.88 20.57 -4.34
N LEU A 273 -8.18 19.35 -3.89
CA LEU A 273 -7.70 18.13 -4.53
C LEU A 273 -8.31 17.90 -5.92
N GLU A 274 -7.56 17.26 -6.81
CA GLU A 274 -8.04 16.91 -8.16
C GLU A 274 -9.18 15.88 -8.11
N GLN A 275 -10.23 16.10 -8.92
CA GLN A 275 -11.35 15.16 -9.07
C GLN A 275 -10.95 13.96 -9.95
N GLY A 276 -11.66 12.86 -9.78
CA GLY A 276 -11.43 11.61 -10.51
C GLY A 276 -10.19 10.84 -10.06
N GLN A 277 -9.55 11.26 -8.97
CA GLN A 277 -8.29 10.70 -8.48
C GLN A 277 -8.36 10.24 -7.02
N VAL A 278 -7.31 9.52 -6.62
CA VAL A 278 -7.04 9.08 -5.26
C VAL A 278 -5.87 9.87 -4.72
N HIS A 279 -6.07 10.52 -3.60
CA HIS A 279 -5.05 11.25 -2.88
C HIS A 279 -4.72 10.48 -1.60
N VAL A 280 -3.44 10.26 -1.36
CA VAL A 280 -2.96 9.46 -0.24
C VAL A 280 -2.04 10.34 0.59
N ALA A 281 -2.26 10.37 1.89
CA ALA A 281 -1.36 10.97 2.85
C ALA A 281 -1.19 10.05 4.04
N THR A 282 -0.13 10.32 4.80
CA THR A 282 0.20 9.59 6.01
C THR A 282 0.65 10.58 7.07
N ILE A 283 0.15 10.44 8.30
CA ILE A 283 0.74 11.12 9.44
C ILE A 283 1.73 10.16 10.08
N GLN A 284 3.00 10.55 10.10
CA GLN A 284 4.11 9.78 10.64
C GLN A 284 4.47 10.30 12.03
N GLY A 285 4.64 9.39 13.00
CA GLY A 285 5.10 9.71 14.35
C GLY A 285 6.54 9.25 14.58
N PHE A 286 7.42 10.18 14.98
CA PHE A 286 8.83 9.93 15.28
C PHE A 286 9.13 10.27 16.73
N VAL A 287 10.13 9.62 17.34
CA VAL A 287 10.63 10.05 18.66
C VAL A 287 11.25 11.44 18.55
N ASP A 288 10.95 12.31 19.50
CA ASP A 288 11.55 13.63 19.64
C ASP A 288 12.75 13.58 20.60
N ASP A 289 13.92 13.17 20.11
CA ASP A 289 15.15 13.08 20.91
C ASP A 289 15.90 14.43 20.97
N ASP A 290 15.26 15.46 21.56
CA ASP A 290 15.87 16.76 21.92
C ASP A 290 16.81 17.39 20.86
N GLY A 291 16.43 17.31 19.58
CA GLY A 291 17.19 17.89 18.46
C GLY A 291 17.89 16.88 17.57
N ASP A 292 17.78 15.57 17.85
CA ASP A 292 18.15 14.53 16.91
C ASP A 292 17.03 14.30 15.88
N ASP A 293 17.26 14.77 14.65
CA ASP A 293 16.36 14.57 13.51
C ASP A 293 16.64 13.26 12.77
N SER A 294 17.54 12.40 13.27
CA SER A 294 17.91 11.14 12.61
C SER A 294 16.72 10.28 12.22
N GLY A 295 15.70 10.16 13.08
CA GLY A 295 14.48 9.41 12.77
C GLY A 295 13.65 10.01 11.63
N LEU A 296 13.62 11.34 11.53
CA LEU A 296 12.95 12.08 10.46
C LEU A 296 13.71 11.97 9.14
N VAL A 297 15.03 12.01 9.21
CA VAL A 297 15.96 11.92 8.05
C VAL A 297 16.03 10.49 7.51
N GLU A 298 16.08 9.49 8.41
CA GLU A 298 16.05 8.06 8.06
C GLU A 298 14.65 7.58 7.62
N ASN A 299 13.61 8.44 7.74
CA ASN A 299 12.21 8.11 7.49
C ASN A 299 11.78 6.82 8.21
N ASP A 300 12.09 6.74 9.51
CA ASP A 300 11.83 5.59 10.38
C ASP A 300 10.70 5.86 11.41
N PRO A 301 9.43 5.93 10.97
CA PRO A 301 8.33 6.24 11.88
C PRO A 301 8.04 5.09 12.84
N LEU A 302 7.69 5.44 14.08
CA LEU A 302 7.19 4.48 15.09
C LEU A 302 5.79 3.97 14.75
N PHE A 303 4.96 4.86 14.21
CA PHE A 303 3.60 4.57 13.80
C PHE A 303 3.16 5.51 12.68
N GLU A 304 2.07 5.13 12.01
CA GLU A 304 1.48 5.91 10.94
C GLU A 304 -0.04 5.93 11.04
N VAL A 305 -0.64 7.07 10.72
CA VAL A 305 -2.09 7.22 10.53
C VAL A 305 -2.37 7.35 9.02
N PRO A 306 -3.02 6.34 8.41
CA PRO A 306 -3.38 6.38 6.99
C PRO A 306 -4.47 7.42 6.72
N ILE A 307 -4.32 8.16 5.62
CA ILE A 307 -5.33 9.08 5.10
C ILE A 307 -5.50 8.83 3.61
N VAL A 308 -6.72 8.50 3.20
CA VAL A 308 -7.06 8.28 1.79
C VAL A 308 -8.30 9.12 1.45
N VAL A 309 -8.17 9.93 0.41
CA VAL A 309 -9.26 10.72 -0.15
C VAL A 309 -9.50 10.27 -1.59
N VAL A 310 -10.69 9.76 -1.88
CA VAL A 310 -11.16 9.51 -3.24
C VAL A 310 -12.12 10.63 -3.58
N LYS A 311 -11.78 11.48 -4.55
CA LYS A 311 -12.63 12.60 -4.97
C LYS A 311 -13.33 12.24 -6.27
N PRO A 312 -14.57 11.72 -6.24
CA PRO A 312 -15.24 11.27 -7.46
C PRO A 312 -15.67 12.45 -8.36
N VAL A 313 -15.75 12.20 -9.66
CA VAL A 313 -16.35 13.14 -10.62
C VAL A 313 -17.87 12.97 -10.59
N PRO A 314 -18.66 14.03 -10.39
CA PRO A 314 -20.11 13.94 -10.50
C PRO A 314 -20.54 13.71 -11.95
N VAL A 315 -21.40 12.72 -12.17
CA VAL A 315 -21.98 12.46 -13.49
C VAL A 315 -23.25 13.29 -13.65
N THR A 316 -23.21 14.30 -14.52
CA THR A 316 -24.35 15.18 -14.83
C THR A 316 -25.13 14.73 -16.06
N GLU A 317 -24.45 14.08 -17.00
CA GLU A 317 -25.02 13.63 -18.27
C GLU A 317 -25.28 12.11 -18.26
N PRO A 318 -26.26 11.61 -19.02
CA PRO A 318 -26.57 10.17 -19.07
C PRO A 318 -25.46 9.34 -19.73
N VAL A 319 -24.56 9.97 -20.48
CA VAL A 319 -23.46 9.30 -21.17
C VAL A 319 -22.13 9.93 -20.75
N VAL A 320 -21.24 9.11 -20.20
CA VAL A 320 -19.88 9.52 -19.83
C VAL A 320 -18.89 8.78 -20.72
N THR A 321 -18.06 9.54 -21.45
CA THR A 321 -16.98 8.96 -22.26
C THR A 321 -15.67 9.03 -21.49
N LEU A 322 -15.14 7.87 -21.13
CA LEU A 322 -13.81 7.73 -20.54
C LEU A 322 -12.83 7.27 -21.62
N SER A 323 -11.64 7.86 -21.65
CA SER A 323 -10.56 7.43 -22.54
C SER A 323 -9.34 7.08 -21.69
N ALA A 324 -8.73 5.94 -21.98
CA ALA A 324 -7.53 5.48 -21.30
C ALA A 324 -6.55 4.92 -22.32
N CYS A 325 -5.28 5.33 -22.21
CA CYS A 325 -4.19 4.65 -22.89
C CYS A 325 -3.74 3.50 -21.99
N THR A 326 -3.86 2.26 -22.48
CA THR A 326 -3.51 1.06 -21.72
C THR A 326 -2.41 0.29 -22.43
N HIS A 327 -1.45 -0.19 -21.66
CA HIS A 327 -0.44 -1.16 -22.08
C HIS A 327 -0.53 -2.41 -21.19
N PRO A 328 0.12 -3.54 -21.52
CA PRO A 328 0.10 -4.74 -20.68
C PRO A 328 0.46 -4.41 -19.23
N GLY A 329 -0.28 -4.93 -18.25
CA GLY A 329 -0.05 -4.65 -16.82
C GLY A 329 -0.54 -3.28 -16.32
N HIS A 330 -0.93 -2.36 -17.22
CA HIS A 330 -1.55 -1.09 -16.82
C HIS A 330 -3.00 -1.29 -16.39
N PHE A 331 -3.42 -0.57 -15.36
CA PHE A 331 -4.82 -0.41 -15.02
C PHE A 331 -5.11 1.07 -14.79
N CYS A 332 -6.30 1.50 -15.19
CA CYS A 332 -6.82 2.83 -14.91
C CYS A 332 -8.01 2.70 -13.95
N ARG A 333 -8.19 3.68 -13.07
CA ARG A 333 -9.34 3.74 -12.15
C ARG A 333 -10.05 5.06 -12.38
N ASN A 334 -11.35 4.99 -12.60
CA ASN A 334 -12.20 6.16 -12.74
C ASN A 334 -13.19 6.17 -11.58
N PHE A 335 -13.25 7.27 -10.84
CA PHE A 335 -14.13 7.42 -9.69
C PHE A 335 -15.27 8.35 -10.07
N LEU A 336 -16.48 7.81 -10.10
CA LEU A 336 -17.68 8.53 -10.53
C LEU A 336 -18.71 8.53 -9.39
N THR A 337 -19.44 9.63 -9.26
CA THR A 337 -20.66 9.66 -8.46
C THR A 337 -21.83 9.35 -9.39
N PRO A 338 -22.53 8.22 -9.19
CA PRO A 338 -23.71 7.90 -9.99
C PRO A 338 -24.77 9.00 -9.90
N PRO A 339 -25.49 9.31 -11.00
CA PRO A 339 -26.59 10.27 -10.94
C PRO A 339 -27.72 9.75 -10.05
N CYS A 340 -28.46 10.67 -9.44
CA CYS A 340 -29.56 10.31 -8.54
C CYS A 340 -30.62 9.48 -9.28
N GLY A 341 -31.06 8.38 -8.69
CA GLY A 341 -32.05 7.48 -9.27
C GLY A 341 -31.51 6.44 -10.24
N ALA A 342 -30.20 6.44 -10.56
CA ALA A 342 -29.61 5.42 -11.41
C ALA A 342 -29.64 4.03 -10.74
N THR A 343 -30.19 3.04 -11.44
CA THR A 343 -30.33 1.65 -10.98
C THR A 343 -29.42 0.65 -11.72
N TRP A 344 -28.91 1.03 -12.89
CA TRP A 344 -27.97 0.23 -13.68
C TRP A 344 -27.02 1.14 -14.48
N VAL A 345 -26.01 0.54 -15.11
CA VAL A 345 -25.10 1.20 -16.04
C VAL A 345 -24.80 0.27 -17.20
N ASP A 346 -24.83 0.80 -18.42
CA ASP A 346 -24.36 0.11 -19.62
C ASP A 346 -22.94 0.56 -19.95
N VAL A 347 -22.03 -0.40 -20.13
CA VAL A 347 -20.61 -0.11 -20.43
C VAL A 347 -20.28 -0.56 -21.85
N LEU A 348 -20.02 0.42 -22.71
CA LEU A 348 -19.54 0.19 -24.07
C LEU A 348 -18.03 0.40 -24.13
N VAL A 349 -17.28 -0.65 -24.49
CA VAL A 349 -15.83 -0.58 -24.71
C VAL A 349 -15.55 -0.54 -26.21
N LYS A 350 -14.81 0.48 -26.65
CA LYS A 350 -14.42 0.64 -28.06
C LYS A 350 -12.90 0.83 -28.16
N ASP A 351 -12.27 0.04 -29.02
CA ASP A 351 -10.87 0.25 -29.40
C ASP A 351 -10.77 1.49 -30.30
N LYS A 352 -9.94 2.46 -29.89
CA LYS A 352 -9.72 3.74 -30.59
C LYS A 352 -8.40 3.78 -31.38
N ARG A 353 -7.66 2.68 -31.49
CA ARG A 353 -6.44 2.64 -32.31
C ARG A 353 -6.78 2.87 -33.78
N SER A 354 -6.01 3.73 -34.47
CA SER A 354 -6.11 3.89 -35.91
C SER A 354 -5.70 2.59 -36.60
N PRO A 355 -6.46 2.08 -37.60
CA PRO A 355 -6.11 0.86 -38.32
C PRO A 355 -4.72 0.91 -39.01
N ASN A 356 -4.16 2.11 -39.22
CA ASN A 356 -2.91 2.33 -39.95
C ASN A 356 -1.68 2.66 -39.06
N ALA A 357 -1.79 2.62 -37.73
CA ALA A 357 -0.67 2.99 -36.85
C ALA A 357 0.38 1.88 -36.65
N CYS A 358 0.18 0.69 -37.22
CA CYS A 358 1.10 -0.45 -37.10
C CYS A 358 1.34 -1.14 -38.45
N SER A 359 1.51 -0.37 -39.54
CA SER A 359 1.81 -0.94 -40.86
C SER A 359 2.87 -0.12 -41.62
N THR A 360 4.13 -0.26 -41.23
CA THR A 360 5.26 -0.13 -42.17
C THR A 360 5.86 -1.52 -42.39
N THR A 361 5.03 -2.45 -42.87
CA THR A 361 5.38 -3.63 -43.67
C THR A 361 4.09 -4.41 -43.91
N ALA A 362 3.84 -4.79 -45.17
CA ALA A 362 2.68 -5.56 -45.56
C ALA A 362 2.74 -6.96 -44.94
N ALA A 363 2.03 -7.20 -43.84
CA ALA A 363 1.73 -8.54 -43.33
C ALA A 363 0.54 -8.50 -42.36
N SER A 364 -0.52 -9.23 -42.73
CA SER A 364 -1.67 -9.67 -41.93
C SER A 364 -2.41 -8.64 -41.06
N GLU A 365 -3.69 -8.45 -41.36
CA GLU A 365 -4.71 -8.09 -40.36
C GLU A 365 -4.76 -9.18 -39.27
N GLU A 366 -3.79 -9.21 -38.37
CA GLU A 366 -3.95 -9.95 -37.13
C GLU A 366 -4.94 -9.15 -36.28
N ALA A 367 -6.22 -9.53 -36.39
CA ALA A 367 -7.25 -9.24 -35.41
C ALA A 367 -6.86 -9.87 -34.07
N THR A 368 -5.84 -9.31 -33.45
CA THR A 368 -5.34 -9.78 -32.18
C THR A 368 -6.38 -9.42 -31.12
N SER A 369 -7.17 -10.42 -30.71
CA SER A 369 -8.10 -10.27 -29.60
C SER A 369 -7.35 -9.72 -28.38
N ARG A 370 -7.94 -8.74 -27.70
CA ARG A 370 -7.40 -8.13 -26.49
C ARG A 370 -8.35 -8.41 -25.34
N LEU A 371 -7.80 -8.90 -24.24
CA LEU A 371 -8.55 -9.11 -23.01
C LEU A 371 -8.53 -7.82 -22.20
N VAL A 372 -9.70 -7.21 -22.01
CA VAL A 372 -9.91 -6.11 -21.08
C VAL A 372 -10.69 -6.65 -19.89
N VAL A 373 -10.19 -6.40 -18.69
CA VAL A 373 -10.89 -6.75 -17.44
C VAL A 373 -11.52 -5.48 -16.89
N LEU A 374 -12.85 -5.45 -16.84
CA LEU A 374 -13.61 -4.40 -16.17
C LEU A 374 -13.94 -4.86 -14.75
N HIS A 375 -13.57 -4.07 -13.75
CA HIS A 375 -13.91 -4.33 -12.35
C HIS A 375 -14.63 -3.11 -11.76
N CYS A 376 -15.96 -3.22 -11.63
CA CYS A 376 -16.80 -2.19 -11.04
C CYS A 376 -17.05 -2.49 -9.55
N ILE A 377 -16.77 -1.53 -8.67
CA ILE A 377 -17.06 -1.63 -7.23
C ILE A 377 -17.78 -0.38 -6.76
N GLN A 378 -18.84 -0.58 -5.98
CA GLN A 378 -19.48 0.45 -5.18
C GLN A 378 -19.55 -0.07 -3.74
N LEU A 379 -18.91 0.61 -2.78
CA LEU A 379 -19.09 0.25 -1.36
C LEU A 379 -20.28 1.03 -0.81
N GLN A 380 -21.27 0.31 -0.31
CA GLN A 380 -22.43 0.88 0.37
C GLN A 380 -22.10 1.20 1.85
N PRO A 381 -22.86 2.10 2.50
CA PRO A 381 -22.81 2.23 3.95
C PRO A 381 -23.13 0.89 4.62
N ASN A 382 -22.49 0.59 5.76
CA ASN A 382 -22.97 -0.48 6.62
C ASN A 382 -24.30 0.02 7.23
N LEU A 383 -25.43 -0.55 6.78
CA LEU A 383 -26.75 -0.30 7.36
C LEU A 383 -26.90 -1.00 8.71
#